data_AF-A0A7X9H810-F1
#
_entry.id   AF-A0A7X9H810-F1
#
_cell.length_a   1.000
_cell.length_b   1.000
_cell.length_c   1.000
_cell.angle_alpha   90.00
_cell.angle_beta   90.00
_cell.angle_gamma   90.00
#
_symmetry.space_group_name_H-M   'P 1'
#
loop_
_entity.id
_entity.type
_entity.pdbx_description
1 polymer ?
#
loop_
_entity_poly.entity_id
_entity_poly.type
_entity_poly.pdbx_seq_one_letter_code
_entity_poly.pdbx_strand_id
1 'polypeptide(L)'
;MANLNNTRAEGFNITHFIVRFVVGAVVLAITAALTPGFTISGFWPLVFSAIVLAALDYLALKLLNVNATPFGRGITGFILAAAIIYITQFFVTGFSVTLMGALFGALIYGIIDAIIPGRAM
;
A
#
# COMPACT_ATOMS: atom_id res chain seq x y z
N MET A 1 23.71 -36.47 24.23
CA MET A 1 24.22 -35.09 24.36
C MET A 1 23.19 -34.18 23.71
N ALA A 2 22.54 -33.32 24.48
CA ALA A 2 21.48 -32.45 23.99
C ALA A 2 22.06 -31.35 23.10
N ASN A 3 21.55 -31.20 21.87
CA ASN A 3 21.90 -30.11 20.97
C ASN A 3 20.89 -28.98 21.18
N LEU A 4 21.26 -27.99 22.00
CA LEU A 4 20.42 -26.90 22.49
C LEU A 4 20.63 -25.59 21.70
N ASN A 5 21.03 -25.62 20.43
CA ASN A 5 21.33 -24.39 19.71
C ASN A 5 20.66 -24.36 18.34
N ASN A 6 19.48 -23.74 18.28
CA ASN A 6 19.06 -22.79 17.23
C ASN A 6 17.54 -22.60 17.21
N THR A 7 16.97 -22.16 18.32
CA THR A 7 15.74 -21.37 18.24
C THR A 7 16.17 -19.97 17.80
N ARG A 8 16.39 -19.79 16.48
CA ARG A 8 16.32 -18.45 15.90
C ARG A 8 14.92 -17.98 16.20
N ALA A 9 14.77 -17.16 17.23
CA ALA A 9 13.57 -16.37 17.38
C ALA A 9 13.39 -15.68 16.03
N GLU A 10 12.30 -16.01 15.32
CA GLU A 10 11.77 -15.20 14.24
C GLU A 10 11.32 -13.87 14.86
N GLY A 11 12.30 -13.06 15.25
CA GLY A 11 12.09 -11.71 15.71
C GLY A 11 11.48 -10.98 14.54
N PHE A 12 10.27 -10.46 14.73
CA PHE A 12 9.61 -9.55 13.82
C PHE A 12 10.65 -8.59 13.23
N ASN A 13 11.02 -8.77 11.96
CA ASN A 13 12.11 -8.01 11.35
C ASN A 13 11.60 -6.59 11.12
N ILE A 14 11.69 -5.74 12.15
CA ILE A 14 11.33 -4.31 12.09
C ILE A 14 11.94 -3.65 10.84
N THR A 15 13.16 -4.05 10.46
CA THR A 15 13.82 -3.62 9.22
C THR A 15 12.99 -3.92 7.97
N HIS A 16 12.39 -5.11 7.86
CA HIS A 16 11.53 -5.47 6.72
C HIS A 16 10.25 -4.62 6.69
N PHE A 17 9.66 -4.35 7.86
CA PHE A 17 8.49 -3.48 7.96
C PHE A 17 8.80 -2.04 7.54
N ILE A 18 9.92 -1.48 8.00
CA ILE A 18 10.36 -0.13 7.64
C ILE A 18 10.64 -0.02 6.14
N VAL A 19 11.33 -0.99 5.55
CA VAL A 19 11.61 -1.00 4.10
C VAL A 19 10.31 -1.05 3.31
N ARG A 20 9.35 -1.91 3.68
CA ARG A 20 8.04 -1.97 3.02
C ARG A 20 7.27 -0.67 3.14
N PHE A 21 7.31 -0.05 4.31
CA PHE A 21 6.67 1.24 4.54
C PHE A 21 7.25 2.33 3.63
N VAL A 22 8.57 2.44 3.57
CA VAL A 22 9.27 3.42 2.71
C VAL A 22 8.97 3.16 1.24
N VAL A 23 9.03 1.90 0.80
CA VAL A 23 8.70 1.52 -0.58
C VAL A 23 7.26 1.90 -0.92
N GLY A 24 6.28 1.56 -0.06
CA GLY A 24 4.88 1.92 -0.27
C GLY A 24 4.66 3.43 -0.36
N ALA A 25 5.32 4.20 0.50
CA ALA A 25 5.28 5.65 0.47
C ALA A 25 5.87 6.22 -0.83
N VAL A 26 6.98 5.66 -1.32
CA VAL A 26 7.59 6.06 -2.61
C VAL A 26 6.67 5.72 -3.78
N VAL A 27 6.06 4.52 -3.80
CA VAL A 27 5.09 4.16 -4.83
C VAL A 27 3.93 5.14 -4.85
N LEU A 28 3.35 5.44 -3.69
CA LEU A 28 2.26 6.39 -3.56
C LEU A 28 2.65 7.80 -4.03
N ALA A 29 3.88 8.23 -3.72
CA ALA A 29 4.44 9.51 -4.18
C ALA A 29 4.48 9.59 -5.71
N ILE A 30 5.01 8.54 -6.35
CA ILE A 30 5.14 8.46 -7.80
C ILE A 30 3.75 8.39 -8.43
N THR A 31 2.84 7.61 -7.87
CA THR A 31 1.45 7.55 -8.33
C THR A 31 0.80 8.93 -8.30
N ALA A 32 0.88 9.65 -7.18
CA ALA A 32 0.30 10.98 -7.07
C ALA A 32 0.94 11.96 -8.08
N ALA A 33 2.25 11.88 -8.30
CA ALA A 33 2.94 12.72 -9.28
C ALA A 33 2.51 12.44 -10.74
N LEU A 34 2.18 11.19 -11.06
CA LEU A 34 1.78 10.79 -12.42
C LEU A 34 0.28 10.88 -12.68
N THR A 35 -0.53 11.05 -11.63
CA THR A 35 -1.99 10.96 -11.72
C THR A 35 -2.63 12.35 -11.62
N PRO A 36 -3.23 12.87 -12.72
CA PRO A 36 -3.97 14.12 -12.65
C PRO A 36 -5.18 13.97 -11.72
N GLY A 37 -5.37 14.95 -10.84
CA GLY A 37 -6.45 14.90 -9.83
C GLY A 37 -6.15 14.02 -8.62
N PHE A 38 -4.88 13.64 -8.40
CA PHE A 38 -4.38 13.07 -7.15
C PHE A 38 -3.25 13.97 -6.62
N THR A 39 -3.44 14.60 -5.46
CA THR A 39 -2.46 15.50 -4.85
C THR A 39 -2.17 15.11 -3.40
N ILE A 40 -0.89 15.24 -3.02
CA ILE A 40 -0.40 15.04 -1.67
C ILE A 40 0.39 16.29 -1.25
N SER A 41 -0.12 17.03 -0.26
CA SER A 41 0.43 18.34 0.13
C SER A 41 1.49 18.23 1.22
N GLY A 42 2.69 17.76 0.85
CA GLY A 42 3.88 17.76 1.71
C GLY A 42 4.28 16.37 2.24
N PHE A 43 5.32 16.35 3.08
CA PHE A 43 5.92 15.10 3.58
C PHE A 43 5.02 14.38 4.59
N TRP A 44 4.42 15.11 5.53
CA TRP A 44 3.59 14.50 6.58
C TRP A 44 2.35 13.78 6.02
N PRO A 45 1.54 14.39 5.13
CA PRO A 45 0.42 13.68 4.51
C PRO A 45 0.87 12.43 3.76
N LEU A 46 2.04 12.45 3.12
CA LEU A 46 2.57 11.29 2.39
C LEU A 46 2.84 10.09 3.32
N VAL A 47 3.52 10.35 4.44
CA VAL A 47 3.79 9.33 5.47
C VAL A 47 2.50 8.80 6.05
N PHE A 48 1.58 9.67 6.48
CA PHE A 48 0.29 9.25 7.05
C PHE A 48 -0.56 8.48 6.03
N SER A 49 -0.57 8.90 4.77
CA SER A 49 -1.31 8.22 3.71
C SER A 49 -0.76 6.84 3.44
N ALA A 50 0.56 6.63 3.47
CA ALA A 50 1.13 5.30 3.34
C ALA A 50 0.71 4.37 4.49
N ILE A 51 0.61 4.88 5.72
CA ILE A 51 0.14 4.10 6.88
C ILE A 51 -1.34 3.75 6.71
N VAL A 52 -2.18 4.73 6.37
CA VAL A 52 -3.62 4.53 6.18
C VAL A 52 -3.89 3.57 5.03
N LEU A 53 -3.20 3.73 3.90
CA LEU A 53 -3.34 2.86 2.74
C LEU A 53 -2.98 1.41 3.10
N ALA A 54 -1.87 1.18 3.81
CA ALA A 54 -1.49 -0.15 4.28
C ALA A 54 -2.52 -0.75 5.26
N ALA A 55 -3.10 0.07 6.14
CA ALA A 55 -4.15 -0.37 7.06
C ALA A 55 -5.46 -0.72 6.33
N LEU A 56 -5.86 0.09 5.36
CA LEU A 56 -7.04 -0.14 4.52
C LEU A 56 -6.86 -1.37 3.63
N ASP A 57 -5.68 -1.56 3.05
CA ASP A 57 -5.31 -2.78 2.35
C ASP A 57 -5.54 -3.98 3.27
N TYR A 58 -4.89 -4.01 4.44
CA TYR A 58 -5.06 -5.11 5.40
C TYR A 58 -6.52 -5.37 5.77
N LEU A 59 -7.30 -4.32 6.01
CA LEU A 59 -8.72 -4.44 6.31
C LEU A 59 -9.50 -5.02 5.13
N ALA A 60 -9.21 -4.60 3.91
CA ALA A 60 -9.87 -5.08 2.70
C ALA A 60 -9.56 -6.57 2.44
N LEU A 61 -8.31 -7.02 2.66
CA LEU A 61 -7.98 -8.46 2.60
C LEU A 61 -8.77 -9.27 3.63
N LYS A 62 -8.84 -8.76 4.86
CA LYS A 62 -9.53 -9.43 5.98
C LYS A 62 -11.04 -9.53 5.73
N LEU A 63 -11.66 -8.45 5.25
CA LEU A 63 -13.10 -8.41 4.97
C LEU A 63 -13.50 -9.32 3.81
N LEU A 64 -12.68 -9.35 2.76
CA LEU A 64 -12.97 -10.14 1.58
C LEU A 64 -12.49 -11.61 1.71
N ASN A 65 -11.90 -11.98 2.86
CA ASN A 65 -11.34 -13.30 3.20
C ASN A 65 -10.53 -13.92 2.06
N VAL A 66 -9.72 -13.09 1.43
CA VAL A 66 -9.05 -13.43 0.20
C VAL A 66 -7.55 -13.49 0.41
N ASN A 67 -6.95 -14.62 0.03
CA ASN A 67 -5.52 -14.90 0.20
C ASN A 67 -4.61 -14.17 -0.81
N ALA A 68 -4.96 -12.97 -1.25
CA ALA A 68 -4.10 -12.19 -2.14
C ALA A 68 -4.25 -10.71 -1.90
N THR A 69 -3.16 -9.98 -2.12
CA THR A 69 -3.13 -8.53 -2.09
C THR A 69 -4.14 -7.96 -3.10
N PRO A 70 -4.73 -6.77 -2.84
CA PRO A 70 -5.63 -6.07 -3.75
C PRO A 70 -5.01 -6.00 -5.15
N PHE A 71 -3.70 -5.82 -5.24
CA PHE A 71 -2.96 -5.64 -6.49
C PHE A 71 -2.63 -6.92 -7.28
N GLY A 72 -3.21 -8.09 -6.96
CA GLY A 72 -2.96 -9.36 -7.67
C GLY A 72 -4.17 -10.01 -8.34
N ARG A 73 -5.37 -9.42 -8.23
CA ARG A 73 -6.65 -10.03 -8.65
C ARG A 73 -7.19 -9.59 -10.01
N GLY A 74 -6.39 -8.90 -10.81
CA GLY A 74 -6.89 -8.28 -12.05
C GLY A 74 -7.95 -7.22 -11.74
N ILE A 75 -9.13 -7.30 -12.36
CA ILE A 75 -10.17 -6.26 -12.30
C ILE A 75 -10.72 -6.05 -10.88
N THR A 76 -11.02 -7.11 -10.14
CA THR A 76 -11.53 -6.99 -8.76
C THR A 76 -10.52 -6.25 -7.87
N GLY A 77 -9.24 -6.56 -8.08
CA GLY A 77 -8.14 -5.93 -7.39
C GLY A 77 -7.98 -4.45 -7.70
N PHE A 78 -8.10 -4.11 -8.98
CA PHE A 78 -8.09 -2.74 -9.47
C PHE A 78 -9.21 -1.89 -8.88
N ILE A 79 -10.44 -2.41 -8.84
CA ILE A 79 -11.58 -1.69 -8.23
C ILE A 79 -11.34 -1.49 -6.73
N LEU A 80 -10.82 -2.51 -6.05
CA LEU A 80 -10.52 -2.43 -4.63
C LEU A 80 -9.44 -1.37 -4.34
N ALA A 81 -8.38 -1.37 -5.13
CA ALA A 81 -7.32 -0.37 -5.04
C ALA A 81 -7.84 1.05 -5.26
N ALA A 82 -8.68 1.25 -6.28
CA ALA A 82 -9.30 2.54 -6.54
C ALA A 82 -10.18 2.98 -5.36
N ALA A 83 -10.95 2.06 -4.78
CA ALA A 83 -11.75 2.34 -3.60
C ALA A 83 -10.86 2.71 -2.40
N ILE A 84 -9.76 2.00 -2.15
CA ILE A 84 -8.84 2.25 -1.04
C ILE A 84 -8.16 3.62 -1.19
N ILE A 85 -7.64 3.94 -2.38
CA ILE A 85 -7.05 5.25 -2.68
C ILE A 85 -8.10 6.35 -2.47
N TYR A 86 -9.31 6.17 -3.00
CA TYR A 86 -10.38 7.15 -2.83
C TYR A 86 -10.78 7.34 -1.37
N ILE A 87 -10.86 6.25 -0.59
CA ILE A 87 -11.24 6.30 0.82
C ILE A 87 -10.15 6.94 1.68
N THR A 88 -8.86 6.78 1.31
CA THR A 88 -7.72 7.32 2.06
C THR A 88 -7.80 8.84 2.26
N GLN A 89 -8.41 9.57 1.31
CA GLN A 89 -8.57 11.02 1.40
C GLN A 89 -9.39 11.49 2.61
N PHE A 90 -10.30 10.65 3.12
CA PHE A 90 -11.11 10.99 4.29
C PHE A 90 -10.35 10.85 5.61
N PHE A 91 -9.24 10.12 5.61
CA PHE A 91 -8.43 9.89 6.81
C PHE A 91 -7.24 10.84 6.91
N VAL A 92 -6.75 11.36 5.79
CA VAL A 92 -5.51 12.15 5.76
C VAL A 92 -5.74 13.54 5.21
N THR A 93 -5.59 14.55 6.07
CA THR A 93 -5.58 15.95 5.66
C THR A 93 -4.39 16.21 4.73
N GLY A 94 -4.65 16.74 3.55
CA GLY A 94 -3.62 16.98 2.53
C GLY A 94 -3.42 15.84 1.54
N PHE A 95 -4.22 14.77 1.62
CA PHE A 95 -4.38 13.78 0.56
C PHE A 95 -5.71 14.04 -0.15
N SER A 96 -5.69 14.48 -1.41
CA SER A 96 -6.90 14.76 -2.17
C SER A 96 -6.87 13.97 -3.47
N VAL A 97 -7.95 13.24 -3.74
CA VAL A 97 -8.07 12.44 -4.96
C VAL A 97 -9.49 12.49 -5.51
N THR A 98 -9.60 12.86 -6.77
CA THR A 98 -10.88 12.82 -7.50
C THR A 98 -11.27 11.38 -7.80
N LEU A 99 -12.55 11.11 -8.11
CA LEU A 99 -12.98 9.76 -8.48
C LEU A 99 -12.21 9.21 -9.70
N MET A 100 -11.99 10.05 -10.72
CA MET A 100 -11.17 9.70 -11.88
C MET A 100 -9.70 9.53 -11.52
N GLY A 101 -9.17 10.42 -10.66
CA GLY A 101 -7.82 10.31 -10.13
C GLY A 101 -7.60 9.01 -9.34
N ALA A 102 -8.60 8.51 -8.62
CA ALA A 102 -8.48 7.25 -7.90
C ALA A 102 -8.45 6.06 -8.87
N LEU A 103 -9.20 6.13 -9.97
CA LEU A 103 -9.22 5.10 -11.00
C LEU A 103 -7.89 5.03 -11.75
N PHE A 104 -7.37 6.17 -12.23
CA PHE A 104 -6.06 6.24 -12.87
C PHE A 104 -4.92 5.97 -11.88
N GLY A 105 -5.06 6.46 -10.64
CA GLY A 105 -4.12 6.25 -9.56
C GLY A 105 -4.00 4.77 -9.20
N ALA A 106 -5.11 4.03 -9.12
CA ALA A 106 -5.08 2.59 -8.90
C ALA A 106 -4.39 1.83 -10.04
N LEU A 107 -4.54 2.31 -11.28
CA LEU A 107 -3.88 1.71 -12.44
C LEU A 107 -2.37 1.91 -12.34
N ILE A 108 -1.93 3.15 -12.13
CA ILE A 108 -0.51 3.51 -12.03
C ILE A 108 0.11 2.86 -10.79
N TYR A 109 -0.55 2.97 -9.63
CA TYR A 109 -0.11 2.33 -8.39
C TYR A 109 0.05 0.84 -8.58
N GLY A 110 -0.93 0.14 -9.18
CA GLY A 110 -0.86 -1.29 -9.42
C GLY A 110 0.29 -1.70 -10.35
N ILE A 111 0.58 -0.91 -11.38
CA ILE A 111 1.71 -1.16 -12.29
C ILE A 111 3.05 -0.99 -11.55
N ILE A 112 3.22 0.13 -10.83
CA ILE A 112 4.47 0.41 -10.09
C ILE A 112 4.68 -0.62 -8.97
N ASP A 113 3.60 -0.95 -8.28
CA ASP A 113 3.55 -1.97 -7.24
C ASP A 113 4.03 -3.32 -7.77
N ALA A 114 3.46 -3.80 -8.88
CA ALA A 114 3.80 -5.10 -9.47
C ALA A 114 5.27 -5.22 -9.93
N ILE A 115 5.89 -4.10 -10.30
CA ILE A 115 7.29 -4.06 -10.77
C ILE A 115 8.27 -4.10 -9.59
N ILE A 116 7.91 -3.59 -8.42
CA ILE A 116 8.82 -3.52 -7.27
C ILE A 116 8.81 -4.86 -6.52
N PRO A 117 9.91 -5.64 -6.60
CA PRO A 117 10.00 -6.90 -5.86
C PRO A 117 10.21 -6.60 -4.38
N GLY A 118 9.20 -6.92 -3.56
CA GLY A 118 9.22 -6.71 -2.10
C GLY A 118 7.91 -7.05 -1.39
N ARG A 119 6.84 -7.37 -2.13
CA ARG A 119 5.49 -7.58 -1.60
C ARG A 119 4.99 -9.02 -1.69
N ALA A 120 5.76 -9.92 -2.29
CA ALA A 120 5.48 -11.35 -2.24
C ALA A 120 6.22 -11.97 -1.04
N MET A 121 5.63 -11.80 0.15
CA MET A 121 5.72 -12.68 1.33
C MET A 121 4.90 -12.08 2.47
#